data_AF-A0A2N3ACZ8-F1
#
_entry.id   AF-A0A2N3ACZ8-F1
#
_cell.length_a   1.000
_cell.length_b   1.000
_cell.length_c   1.000
_cell.angle_alpha   90.00
_cell.angle_beta   90.00
_cell.angle_gamma   90.00
#
_symmetry.space_group_name_H-M   'P 1'
#
loop_
_entity.id
_entity.type
_entity.pdbx_description
1 polymer ?
#
loop_
_entity_poly.entity_id
_entity_poly.type
_entity_poly.pdbx_seq_one_letter_code
_entity_poly.pdbx_strand_id
1 'polypeptide(L)'
;MERRDYLLREIEKIGLLMRAILNHLMNKEENFALKINKKFDETTEQLLFDTGFDLKKSISMNQESFIQYISSFKGMNTGNLELLADIMFQYGTNESSYKRDNCMRKALQLYEFCNNLDKTYSFARENKVEKVLNELNDIRP
;
A
#
# COMPACT_ATOMS: atom_id res chain seq x y z
N MET A 1 -5.09 -21.91 -21.80
CA MET A 1 -5.41 -20.47 -21.88
C MET A 1 -6.00 -20.00 -20.55
N GLU A 2 -7.03 -20.68 -20.03
CA GLU A 2 -7.78 -20.34 -18.81
C GLU A 2 -6.99 -19.95 -17.54
N ARG A 3 -5.90 -20.67 -17.18
CA ARG A 3 -5.14 -20.35 -15.95
C ARG A 3 -4.36 -19.03 -16.04
N ARG A 4 -3.83 -18.69 -17.22
CA ARG A 4 -3.10 -17.42 -17.41
C ARG A 4 -4.07 -16.24 -17.37
N ASP A 5 -5.23 -16.40 -17.99
CA ASP A 5 -6.28 -15.37 -18.01
C ASP A 5 -6.91 -15.17 -16.64
N TYR A 6 -7.05 -16.23 -15.84
CA TYR A 6 -7.45 -16.12 -14.45
C TYR A 6 -6.43 -15.30 -13.63
N LEU A 7 -5.13 -15.62 -13.74
CA LEU A 7 -4.10 -14.92 -12.97
C LEU A 7 -3.97 -13.44 -13.34
N LEU A 8 -4.06 -13.12 -14.64
CA LEU A 8 -4.06 -11.74 -15.12
C LEU A 8 -5.23 -10.94 -14.52
N ARG A 9 -6.43 -11.52 -14.50
CA ARG A 9 -7.61 -10.87 -13.91
C ARG A 9 -7.44 -10.60 -12.41
N GLU A 10 -6.85 -11.54 -11.67
CA GLU A 10 -6.60 -11.35 -10.23
C GLU A 10 -5.59 -10.22 -9.97
N ILE A 11 -4.52 -10.14 -10.78
CA ILE A 11 -3.53 -9.05 -10.74
C ILE A 11 -4.20 -7.70 -11.04
N GLU A 12 -5.01 -7.64 -12.11
CA GLU A 12 -5.69 -6.43 -12.53
C GLU A 12 -6.72 -5.97 -11.49
N LYS A 13 -7.50 -6.89 -10.93
CA LYS A 13 -8.54 -6.58 -9.93
C LYS A 13 -7.95 -5.96 -8.67
N ILE A 14 -6.89 -6.59 -8.12
CA ILE A 14 -6.15 -6.05 -6.97
C ILE A 14 -5.57 -4.66 -7.30
N GLY A 15 -4.93 -4.51 -8.46
CA GLY A 15 -4.32 -3.25 -8.86
C GLY A 15 -5.34 -2.11 -9.05
N LEU A 16 -6.50 -2.40 -9.64
CA LEU A 16 -7.58 -1.43 -9.83
C LEU A 16 -8.11 -0.89 -8.51
N LEU A 17 -8.40 -1.79 -7.56
CA LEU A 17 -8.91 -1.41 -6.24
C LEU A 17 -7.85 -0.63 -5.45
N MET A 18 -6.59 -1.04 -5.50
CA MET A 18 -5.49 -0.29 -4.88
C MET A 18 -5.33 1.13 -5.46
N ARG A 19 -5.45 1.32 -6.78
CA ARG A 19 -5.40 2.65 -7.39
C ARG A 19 -6.56 3.52 -6.93
N ALA A 20 -7.76 2.95 -6.81
CA ALA A 20 -8.93 3.66 -6.29
C ALA A 20 -8.69 4.13 -4.84
N ILE A 21 -8.14 3.26 -3.98
CA ILE A 21 -7.76 3.60 -2.60
C ILE A 21 -6.76 4.76 -2.59
N LEU A 22 -5.67 4.66 -3.37
CA LEU A 22 -4.66 5.71 -3.43
C LEU A 22 -5.26 7.06 -3.88
N ASN A 23 -6.12 7.05 -4.90
CA ASN A 23 -6.80 8.25 -5.38
C ASN A 23 -7.72 8.87 -4.31
N HIS A 24 -8.34 8.06 -3.46
CA HIS A 24 -9.12 8.58 -2.33
C HIS A 24 -8.23 9.30 -1.31
N LEU A 25 -7.04 8.76 -1.02
CA LEU A 25 -6.09 9.36 -0.08
C LEU A 25 -5.44 10.65 -0.60
N MET A 26 -5.21 10.76 -1.91
CA MET A 26 -4.54 11.92 -2.51
C MET A 26 -5.47 13.10 -2.78
N ASN A 27 -6.79 12.92 -2.76
CA ASN A 27 -7.74 14.02 -2.98
C ASN A 27 -7.85 14.89 -1.73
N LYS A 28 -7.22 16.07 -1.74
CA LYS A 28 -7.09 17.00 -0.60
C LYS A 28 -8.16 18.12 -0.54
N GLU A 29 -9.38 17.89 -1.01
CA GLU A 29 -10.42 18.94 -0.91
C GLU A 29 -10.95 19.06 0.53
N GLU A 30 -10.74 20.21 1.16
CA GLU A 30 -10.98 20.49 2.60
C GLU A 30 -12.44 20.25 3.06
N ASN A 31 -13.44 20.42 2.19
CA ASN A 31 -14.86 20.20 2.52
C ASN A 31 -15.29 18.71 2.48
N PHE A 32 -14.36 17.78 2.26
CA PHE A 32 -14.68 16.38 1.96
C PHE A 32 -14.06 15.33 2.90
N ALA A 33 -13.37 15.71 3.98
CA ALA A 33 -12.66 14.77 4.85
C ALA A 33 -13.53 13.57 5.32
N LEU A 34 -14.78 13.82 5.74
CA LEU A 34 -15.72 12.75 6.13
C LEU A 34 -16.11 11.84 4.95
N LYS A 35 -16.26 12.39 3.74
CA LYS A 35 -16.59 11.63 2.52
C LYS A 35 -15.38 10.84 2.01
N ILE A 36 -14.16 11.36 2.21
CA ILE A 36 -12.90 10.70 1.88
C ILE A 36 -12.72 9.45 2.75
N ASN A 37 -12.87 9.59 4.07
CA ASN A 37 -12.76 8.46 4.99
C ASN A 37 -13.78 7.37 4.67
N LYS A 38 -15.04 7.74 4.41
CA LYS A 38 -16.07 6.79 4.01
C LYS A 38 -15.72 6.05 2.72
N LYS A 39 -15.29 6.76 1.66
CA LYS A 39 -14.89 6.12 0.39
C LYS A 39 -13.65 5.23 0.53
N PHE A 40 -12.68 5.66 1.35
CA PHE A 40 -11.51 4.86 1.68
C PHE A 40 -11.92 3.56 2.36
N ASP A 41 -12.79 3.65 3.38
CA ASP A 41 -13.30 2.48 4.10
C ASP A 41 -14.07 1.54 3.18
N GLU A 42 -15.03 2.05 2.40
CA GLU A 42 -15.81 1.28 1.43
C GLU A 42 -14.91 0.56 0.40
N THR A 43 -13.90 1.26 -0.13
CA THR A 43 -13.00 0.67 -1.14
C THR A 43 -12.06 -0.36 -0.51
N THR A 44 -11.67 -0.17 0.75
CA THR A 44 -10.84 -1.13 1.48
C THR A 44 -11.64 -2.39 1.85
N GLU A 45 -12.91 -2.24 2.23
CA GLU A 45 -13.83 -3.36 2.43
C GLU A 45 -14.08 -4.11 1.12
N GLN A 46 -14.24 -3.39 0.00
CA GLN A 46 -14.35 -4.00 -1.32
C GLN A 46 -13.08 -4.79 -1.68
N LEU A 47 -11.89 -4.24 -1.45
CA LEU A 47 -10.61 -4.95 -1.66
C LEU A 47 -10.55 -6.26 -0.86
N LEU A 48 -10.97 -6.24 0.40
CA LEU A 48 -11.06 -7.44 1.22
C LEU A 48 -12.05 -8.44 0.65
N PHE A 49 -13.27 -8.01 0.34
CA PHE A 49 -14.32 -8.88 -0.18
C PHE A 49 -13.91 -9.53 -1.51
N ASP A 50 -13.33 -8.75 -2.41
CA ASP A 50 -13.05 -9.15 -3.78
C ASP A 50 -11.80 -10.00 -3.95
N THR A 51 -10.84 -9.86 -3.04
CA THR A 51 -9.48 -10.38 -3.22
C THR A 51 -8.95 -11.13 -1.98
N GLY A 52 -9.63 -11.01 -0.83
CA GLY A 52 -9.17 -11.51 0.46
C GLY A 52 -8.11 -10.64 1.14
N PHE A 53 -7.67 -9.55 0.50
CA PHE A 53 -6.62 -8.68 1.04
C PHE A 53 -7.21 -7.63 1.99
N ASP A 54 -6.83 -7.73 3.26
CA ASP A 54 -7.22 -6.83 4.34
C ASP A 54 -6.11 -5.82 4.60
N LEU A 55 -6.26 -4.63 4.00
CA LEU A 55 -5.31 -3.53 4.14
C LEU A 55 -5.16 -3.12 5.61
N LYS A 56 -6.27 -2.99 6.35
CA LYS A 56 -6.27 -2.52 7.74
C LYS A 56 -5.55 -3.50 8.66
N LYS A 57 -5.80 -4.81 8.49
CA LYS A 57 -5.07 -5.86 9.21
C LYS A 57 -3.58 -5.81 8.89
N SER A 58 -3.22 -5.61 7.62
CA SER A 58 -1.81 -5.62 7.18
C SER A 58 -0.95 -4.54 7.86
N ILE A 59 -1.53 -3.37 8.18
CA ILE A 59 -0.85 -2.27 8.89
C ILE A 59 -0.40 -2.69 10.30
N SER A 60 -1.21 -3.51 10.99
CA SER A 60 -0.93 -3.96 12.36
C SER A 60 0.00 -5.19 12.46
N MET A 61 0.38 -5.81 11.34
CA MET A 61 1.22 -7.01 11.36
C MET A 61 2.68 -6.67 11.67
N ASN A 62 3.39 -7.59 12.34
CA ASN A 62 4.86 -7.51 12.41
C ASN A 62 5.50 -7.70 11.02
N GLN A 63 6.82 -7.51 10.89
CA GLN A 63 7.52 -7.57 9.60
C GLN A 63 7.41 -8.94 8.91
N GLU A 64 7.74 -10.02 9.62
CA GLU A 64 7.77 -11.37 9.05
C GLU A 64 6.37 -11.81 8.59
N SER A 65 5.37 -11.63 9.44
CA SER A 65 3.98 -11.97 9.11
C SER A 65 3.43 -11.12 7.97
N PHE A 66 3.86 -9.86 7.85
CA PHE A 66 3.43 -8.97 6.79
C PHE A 66 3.93 -9.41 5.41
N ILE A 67 5.23 -9.71 5.26
CA ILE A 67 5.79 -10.15 3.98
C ILE A 67 5.20 -11.51 3.57
N GLN A 68 5.01 -12.43 4.51
CA GLN A 68 4.32 -13.70 4.24
C GLN A 68 2.88 -13.47 3.80
N TYR A 69 2.16 -12.56 4.48
CA TYR A 69 0.77 -12.24 4.15
C TYR A 69 0.65 -11.68 2.73
N ILE A 70 1.40 -10.64 2.36
CA ILE A 70 1.33 -10.04 1.02
C ILE A 70 1.73 -11.04 -0.08
N SER A 71 2.73 -11.89 0.19
CA SER A 71 3.24 -12.88 -0.79
C SER A 71 2.24 -14.02 -1.05
N SER A 72 1.24 -14.20 -0.17
CA SER A 72 0.18 -15.19 -0.39
C SER A 72 -0.81 -14.79 -1.49
N PHE A 73 -0.84 -13.51 -1.88
CA PHE A 73 -1.74 -12.99 -2.90
C PHE A 73 -1.06 -12.95 -4.27
N LYS A 74 -1.60 -13.69 -5.24
CA LYS A 74 -1.06 -13.74 -6.60
C LYS A 74 -1.14 -12.40 -7.34
N GLY A 75 -2.00 -11.49 -6.90
CA GLY A 75 -2.10 -10.13 -7.44
C GLY A 75 -0.98 -9.20 -6.98
N MET A 76 -0.13 -9.58 -6.04
CA MET A 76 0.96 -8.74 -5.51
C MET A 76 2.25 -8.90 -6.33
N ASN A 77 2.21 -8.47 -7.59
CA ASN A 77 3.43 -8.28 -8.38
C ASN A 77 4.18 -7.00 -7.95
N THR A 78 5.40 -6.76 -8.46
CA THR A 78 6.21 -5.58 -8.07
C THR A 78 5.43 -4.26 -8.20
N GLY A 79 4.70 -4.05 -9.30
CA GLY A 79 3.95 -2.80 -9.50
C GLY A 79 2.82 -2.60 -8.49
N ASN A 80 2.10 -3.68 -8.14
CA ASN A 80 1.05 -3.65 -7.13
C ASN A 80 1.63 -3.55 -5.70
N LEU A 81 2.82 -4.11 -5.45
CA LEU A 81 3.54 -3.96 -4.18
C LEU A 81 4.03 -2.52 -3.97
N GLU A 82 4.55 -1.88 -5.02
CA GLU A 82 4.90 -0.44 -4.98
C GLU A 82 3.66 0.42 -4.76
N LEU A 83 2.55 0.09 -5.42
CA LEU A 83 1.29 0.80 -5.23
C LEU A 83 0.79 0.65 -3.78
N LEU A 84 0.91 -0.54 -3.19
CA LEU A 84 0.62 -0.76 -1.78
C LEU A 84 1.53 0.10 -0.89
N ALA A 85 2.81 0.24 -1.24
CA ALA A 85 3.75 1.09 -0.51
C ALA A 85 3.34 2.56 -0.57
N ASP A 86 2.89 3.04 -1.74
CA ASP A 86 2.35 4.39 -1.93
C ASP A 86 1.10 4.60 -1.07
N ILE A 87 0.18 3.61 -1.00
CA ILE A 87 -1.01 3.67 -0.14
C ILE A 87 -0.62 3.76 1.32
N MET A 88 0.32 2.92 1.79
CA MET A 88 0.80 2.96 3.17
C MET A 88 1.39 4.31 3.52
N PHE A 89 2.23 4.86 2.62
CA PHE A 89 2.80 6.19 2.80
C PHE A 89 1.72 7.28 2.91
N GLN A 90 0.80 7.35 1.93
CA GLN A 90 -0.26 8.36 1.92
C GLN A 90 -1.26 8.21 3.07
N TYR A 91 -1.57 6.98 3.49
CA TYR A 91 -2.42 6.77 4.65
C TYR A 91 -1.71 7.21 5.93
N GLY A 92 -0.43 6.89 6.07
CA GLY A 92 0.40 7.32 7.20
C GLY A 92 0.55 8.83 7.31
N THR A 93 0.71 9.57 6.21
CA THR A 93 0.82 11.05 6.23
C THR A 93 -0.48 11.72 6.68
N ASN A 94 -1.63 11.09 6.44
CA ASN A 94 -2.95 11.60 6.84
C ASN A 94 -3.34 11.18 8.27
N GLU A 95 -2.55 10.33 8.94
CA GLU A 95 -2.83 9.82 10.29
C GLU A 95 -1.89 10.45 11.34
N SER A 96 -2.42 10.78 12.51
CA SER A 96 -1.64 11.25 13.65
C SER A 96 -1.61 10.16 14.73
N SER A 97 -0.49 9.44 14.90
CA SER A 97 -0.14 8.55 16.06
C SER A 97 0.79 7.38 15.64
N TYR A 98 0.89 6.35 16.50
CA TYR A 98 1.48 5.03 16.24
C TYR A 98 1.11 4.42 14.88
N LYS A 99 -0.09 4.67 14.36
CA LYS A 99 -0.49 4.21 13.02
C LYS A 99 0.38 4.80 11.92
N ARG A 100 0.82 6.05 12.04
CA ARG A 100 1.72 6.71 11.07
C ARG A 100 3.05 5.96 10.99
N ASP A 101 3.73 5.74 12.11
CA ASP A 101 5.03 5.05 12.12
C ASP A 101 4.93 3.62 11.55
N ASN A 102 3.89 2.86 11.92
CA ASN A 102 3.65 1.55 11.34
C ASN A 102 3.48 1.60 9.82
N CYS A 103 2.64 2.52 9.32
CA CYS A 103 2.43 2.67 7.89
C CYS A 103 3.71 3.04 7.14
N MET A 104 4.50 3.98 7.69
CA MET A 104 5.79 4.37 7.11
C MET A 104 6.78 3.20 7.08
N ARG A 105 6.88 2.42 8.17
CA ARG A 105 7.71 1.21 8.21
C ARG A 105 7.24 0.17 7.19
N LYS A 106 5.93 0.01 6.99
CA LYS A 106 5.39 -0.89 5.96
C LYS A 106 5.73 -0.41 4.55
N ALA A 107 5.64 0.90 4.29
CA ALA A 107 6.05 1.47 3.00
C ALA A 107 7.52 1.17 2.70
N LEU A 108 8.43 1.37 3.67
CA LEU A 108 9.85 1.02 3.52
C LEU A 108 10.06 -0.46 3.25
N GLN A 109 9.43 -1.34 4.05
CA GLN A 109 9.52 -2.79 3.86
C GLN A 109 9.09 -3.23 2.46
N LEU A 110 8.04 -2.60 1.90
CA LEU A 110 7.57 -2.91 0.56
C LEU A 110 8.53 -2.41 -0.53
N TYR A 111 9.08 -1.20 -0.42
CA TYR A 111 10.06 -0.71 -1.39
C TYR A 111 11.34 -1.56 -1.38
N GLU A 112 11.85 -1.92 -0.20
CA GLU A 112 12.98 -2.84 -0.06
C GLU A 112 12.66 -4.21 -0.67
N PHE A 113 11.47 -4.74 -0.43
CA PHE A 113 11.03 -5.99 -1.03
C PHE A 113 10.97 -5.91 -2.56
N CYS A 114 10.48 -4.80 -3.13
CA CYS A 114 10.49 -4.56 -4.58
C CYS A 114 11.91 -4.47 -5.15
N ASN A 115 12.84 -3.81 -4.46
CA ASN A 115 14.26 -3.78 -4.82
C ASN A 115 14.85 -5.20 -4.91
N ASN A 116 14.53 -6.06 -3.95
CA ASN A 116 14.99 -7.45 -3.92
C ASN A 116 14.38 -8.30 -5.05
N LEU A 117 13.12 -8.04 -5.44
CA LEU A 117 12.43 -8.76 -6.50
C LEU A 117 12.94 -8.39 -7.90
N ASP A 118 13.05 -7.09 -8.19
CA ASP A 118 13.38 -6.60 -9.54
C ASP A 118 14.87 -6.77 -9.88
N LYS A 119 15.72 -6.95 -8.85
CA LYS A 119 17.19 -7.06 -8.98
C LYS A 119 17.84 -5.93 -9.81
N THR A 120 17.12 -4.83 -9.98
CA THR A 120 17.52 -3.66 -10.75
C THR A 120 17.25 -2.42 -9.92
N TYR A 121 18.18 -1.48 -9.97
CA TYR A 121 18.10 -0.25 -9.21
C TYR A 121 17.09 0.71 -9.84
N SER A 122 16.22 1.31 -9.02
CA SER A 122 15.17 2.24 -9.46
C SER A 122 15.32 3.58 -8.75
N PHE A 123 15.81 4.60 -9.47
CA PHE A 123 15.88 5.97 -8.95
C PHE A 123 14.52 6.49 -8.46
N ALA A 124 13.44 6.13 -9.14
CA ALA A 124 12.09 6.53 -8.73
C ALA A 124 11.71 5.94 -7.37
N ARG A 125 12.11 4.69 -7.11
CA ARG A 125 11.86 4.01 -5.84
C ARG A 125 12.71 4.59 -4.72
N GLU A 126 13.99 4.84 -4.97
CA GLU A 126 14.87 5.45 -3.97
C GLU A 126 14.38 6.84 -3.56
N ASN A 127 13.92 7.66 -4.50
CA ASN A 127 13.29 8.94 -4.18
C ASN A 127 12.05 8.80 -3.28
N LYS A 128 11.29 7.70 -3.42
CA LYS A 128 10.14 7.42 -2.53
C LYS A 128 10.62 6.96 -1.16
N VAL A 129 11.64 6.11 -1.09
CA VAL A 129 12.26 5.67 0.17
C VAL A 129 12.78 6.88 0.97
N GLU A 130 13.50 7.80 0.33
CA GLU A 130 13.99 9.02 0.97
C GLU A 130 12.84 9.87 1.53
N LYS A 131 11.74 10.04 0.79
CA LYS A 131 10.55 10.75 1.28
C LYS A 131 9.96 10.11 2.54
N VAL A 132 9.85 8.77 2.56
CA VAL A 132 9.34 8.05 3.74
C VAL A 132 10.28 8.22 4.93
N LEU A 133 11.60 8.17 4.71
CA LEU A 133 12.59 8.37 5.78
C LEU A 133 12.55 9.79 6.34
N ASN A 134 12.39 10.81 5.49
CA ASN A 134 12.26 12.20 5.94
C ASN A 134 11.01 12.37 6.81
N GLU A 135 9.87 11.85 6.38
CA GLU A 135 8.61 11.87 7.15
C GLU A 135 8.73 11.12 8.50
N LEU A 136 9.54 10.07 8.58
CA LEU A 136 9.85 9.36 9.82
C LEU A 136 10.82 10.14 10.73
N ASN A 137 11.79 10.84 10.16
CA ASN A 137 12.79 11.59 10.91
C ASN A 137 12.24 12.90 11.47
N ASP A 138 11.27 13.53 10.79
CA ASP A 138 10.51 14.67 11.32
C ASP A 138 9.72 14.35 12.61
N ILE A 139 9.64 13.07 13.00
CA ILE A 139 8.97 12.58 14.21
C ILE A 139 9.91 12.52 15.43
N ARG A 140 11.24 12.67 15.26
CA ARG A 140 12.18 12.70 16.39
C ARG A 140 12.34 14.14 16.91
N PRO A 141 12.01 14.44 18.19
CA PRO A 141 12.36 15.71 18.82
C PRO A 141 13.87 15.88 18.98
#